data_AF-A0A6P1MLY3-F1
#
_entry.id   AF-A0A6P1MLY3-F1
#
_cell.length_a   1.000
_cell.length_b   1.000
_cell.length_c   1.000
_cell.angle_alpha   90.00
_cell.angle_beta   90.00
_cell.angle_gamma   90.00
#
_symmetry.space_group_name_H-M   'P 1'
#
loop_
_entity.id
_entity.type
_entity.pdbx_description
1 polymer ?
#
loop_
_entity_poly.entity_id
_entity_poly.type
_entity_poly.pdbx_seq_one_letter_code
_entity_poly.pdbx_strand_id
1 'polypeptide(L)'
;MVKEQIILALLTSLLSGGIGSVVGFLISSNQRRKDRNDEIKFYSTILKNDLESICNYFSNERGSVNLRYFADWQKNIAKCAYLCQDEVALLYEIYDKCFNYSYHYILKEKTGSVCKDNINEYKQLNQIFAGNKYLKLKANLICHETKK
;
A
#
# COMPACT_ATOMS: atom_id res chain seq x y z
N MET A 1 19.77 11.61 61.18
CA MET A 1 18.68 10.62 61.00
C MET A 1 17.57 11.08 60.05
N VAL A 2 16.68 12.04 60.37
CA VAL A 2 15.55 12.41 59.47
C VAL A 2 16.02 13.01 58.12
N LYS A 3 17.06 13.87 58.12
CA LYS A 3 17.59 14.47 56.89
C LYS A 3 18.22 13.46 55.91
N GLU A 4 18.88 12.43 56.43
CA GLU A 4 19.52 11.39 55.61
C GLU A 4 18.48 10.50 54.92
N GLN A 5 17.39 10.16 55.59
CA GLN A 5 16.29 9.40 54.99
C GLN A 5 15.57 10.18 53.88
N ILE A 6 15.41 11.49 54.05
CA ILE A 6 14.83 12.37 53.01
C ILE A 6 15.71 12.43 51.76
N ILE A 7 17.04 12.54 51.92
CA ILE A 7 17.98 12.57 50.79
C ILE A 7 17.98 11.23 50.03
N LEU A 8 17.97 10.10 50.75
CA LEU A 8 17.85 8.76 50.15
C LEU A 8 16.53 8.58 49.38
N ALA A 9 15.41 9.06 49.91
CA ALA A 9 14.11 8.98 49.25
C ALA A 9 14.02 9.84 47.97
N LEU A 10 14.68 11.00 47.95
CA LEU A 10 14.75 11.86 46.76
C LEU A 10 15.65 11.27 45.66
N LEU A 11 16.78 10.66 46.05
CA LEU A 11 17.68 10.00 45.10
C LEU A 11 17.01 8.77 44.45
N THR A 12 16.27 7.97 45.22
CA THR A 12 15.55 6.81 44.67
C THR A 12 14.39 7.22 43.76
N SER A 13 13.66 8.31 44.07
CA SER A 13 12.59 8.81 43.19
C SER A 13 13.13 9.38 41.87
N LEU A 14 14.27 10.08 41.90
CA LEU A 14 14.95 10.59 40.71
C LEU A 14 15.48 9.45 39.82
N LEU A 15 16.12 8.44 40.42
CA LEU A 15 16.64 7.29 39.69
C LEU A 15 15.52 6.43 39.09
N SER A 16 14.44 6.17 39.84
CA SER A 16 13.28 5.42 39.33
C SER A 16 12.51 6.19 38.25
N GLY A 17 12.36 7.51 38.37
CA GLY A 17 11.76 8.36 37.34
C GLY A 17 12.59 8.40 36.06
N GLY A 18 13.92 8.50 36.19
CA GLY A 18 14.85 8.43 35.06
C GLY A 18 14.76 7.09 34.31
N ILE A 19 14.84 5.97 35.03
CA ILE A 19 14.76 4.62 34.43
C ILE A 19 13.39 4.38 33.78
N GLY A 20 12.29 4.77 34.45
CA GLY A 20 10.93 4.64 33.92
C GLY A 20 10.72 5.41 32.62
N SER A 21 11.28 6.61 32.51
CA SER A 21 11.20 7.44 31.30
C SER A 21 11.93 6.82 30.10
N VAL A 22 13.13 6.26 30.32
CA VAL A 22 13.92 5.61 29.27
C VAL A 22 13.25 4.32 28.81
N VAL A 23 12.78 3.49 29.74
CA VAL A 23 12.05 2.26 29.40
C VAL A 23 10.75 2.58 28.67
N GLY A 24 9.98 3.56 29.13
CA GLY A 24 8.76 4.01 28.45
C GLY A 24 9.02 4.55 27.04
N PHE A 25 10.11 5.30 26.85
CA PHE A 25 10.53 5.77 25.53
C PHE A 25 10.92 4.61 24.60
N LEU A 26 11.68 3.63 25.09
CA LEU A 26 12.07 2.46 24.31
C LEU A 26 10.86 1.60 23.92
N ILE A 27 9.94 1.34 24.85
CA ILE A 27 8.71 0.59 24.56
C ILE A 27 7.85 1.34 23.53
N SER A 28 7.60 2.64 23.74
CA SER A 28 6.77 3.43 22.83
C SER A 28 7.40 3.60 21.44
N SER A 29 8.73 3.76 21.36
CA SER A 29 9.43 3.83 20.08
C SER A 29 9.39 2.49 19.34
N ASN A 30 9.50 1.36 20.04
CA ASN A 30 9.36 0.04 19.44
C ASN A 30 7.92 -0.22 18.97
N GLN A 31 6.92 0.15 19.76
CA GLN A 31 5.51 0.03 19.38
C GLN A 31 5.21 0.86 18.14
N ARG A 32 5.65 2.13 18.07
CA ARG A 32 5.48 2.99 16.89
C ARG A 32 6.15 2.41 15.63
N ARG A 33 7.29 1.73 15.78
CA ARG A 33 7.95 1.04 14.65
C ARG A 33 7.09 -0.12 14.17
N LYS A 34 6.57 -0.92 15.10
CA LYS A 34 5.67 -2.04 14.79
C LYS A 34 4.39 -1.55 14.10
N ASP A 35 3.71 -0.56 14.66
CA ASP A 35 2.47 -0.01 14.12
C ASP A 35 2.67 0.51 12.68
N ARG A 36 3.79 1.19 12.40
CA ARG A 36 4.13 1.63 11.04
C ARG A 36 4.38 0.47 10.09
N ASN A 37 5.05 -0.59 10.55
CA ASN A 37 5.30 -1.77 9.72
C ASN A 37 4.01 -2.53 9.42
N ASP A 38 3.14 -2.69 10.42
CA ASP A 38 1.82 -3.32 10.28
C ASP A 38 0.94 -2.49 9.31
N GLU A 39 1.00 -1.16 9.41
CA GLU A 39 0.33 -0.26 8.48
C GLU A 39 0.83 -0.43 7.04
N ILE A 40 2.15 -0.37 6.82
CA ILE A 40 2.76 -0.56 5.50
C ILE A 40 2.37 -1.92 4.92
N LYS A 41 2.41 -2.98 5.71
CA LYS A 41 2.04 -4.33 5.32
C LYS A 41 0.59 -4.39 4.86
N PHE A 42 -0.33 -3.85 5.66
CA PHE A 42 -1.75 -3.81 5.34
C PHE A 42 -2.02 -3.12 3.99
N TYR A 43 -1.47 -1.92 3.77
CA TYR A 43 -1.66 -1.20 2.51
C TYR A 43 -0.96 -1.85 1.31
N SER A 44 0.18 -2.50 1.53
CA SER A 44 0.87 -3.29 0.49
C SER A 44 0.01 -4.48 0.04
N THR A 45 -0.61 -5.18 0.98
CA THR A 45 -1.54 -6.27 0.68
C THR A 45 -2.76 -5.79 -0.11
N ILE A 46 -3.35 -4.65 0.27
CA ILE A 46 -4.48 -4.07 -0.48
C ILE A 46 -4.06 -3.75 -1.92
N LEU A 47 -2.95 -3.02 -2.11
CA LEU A 47 -2.47 -2.68 -3.46
C LEU A 47 -2.16 -3.92 -4.29
N LYS A 48 -1.47 -4.91 -3.72
CA LYS A 48 -1.15 -6.16 -4.41
C LYS A 48 -2.42 -6.86 -4.86
N ASN A 49 -3.38 -7.05 -3.95
CA ASN A 49 -4.62 -7.76 -4.25
C ASN A 49 -5.46 -7.02 -5.29
N ASP A 50 -5.49 -5.68 -5.24
CA ASP A 50 -6.20 -4.86 -6.21
C ASP A 50 -5.57 -4.97 -7.61
N LEU A 51 -4.24 -4.86 -7.70
CA LEU A 51 -3.51 -5.05 -8.96
C LEU A 51 -3.66 -6.48 -9.51
N GLU A 52 -3.65 -7.49 -8.64
CA GLU A 52 -3.91 -8.87 -9.05
C GLU A 52 -5.34 -9.06 -9.54
N SER A 53 -6.32 -8.43 -8.90
CA SER A 53 -7.71 -8.44 -9.36
C SER A 53 -7.84 -7.82 -10.74
N ILE A 54 -7.24 -6.64 -10.97
CA ILE A 54 -7.22 -5.96 -12.26
C ILE A 54 -6.52 -6.84 -13.33
N CYS A 55 -5.35 -7.39 -13.01
CA CYS A 55 -4.60 -8.25 -13.94
C CYS A 55 -5.39 -9.53 -14.31
N ASN A 56 -6.01 -10.18 -13.32
CA ASN A 56 -6.83 -11.37 -13.52
C ASN A 56 -8.08 -11.07 -14.33
N TYR A 57 -8.71 -9.93 -14.07
CA TYR A 57 -9.86 -9.44 -14.79
C TYR A 57 -9.57 -9.36 -16.29
N PHE A 58 -8.44 -8.77 -16.66
CA PHE A 58 -8.05 -8.67 -18.06
C PHE A 58 -7.64 -10.00 -18.69
N SER A 59 -7.00 -10.88 -17.92
CA SER A 59 -6.49 -12.17 -18.41
C SER A 59 -7.59 -13.22 -18.62
N ASN A 60 -8.62 -13.24 -17.76
CA ASN A 60 -9.52 -14.40 -17.64
C ASN A 60 -10.98 -14.11 -17.99
N GLU A 61 -11.46 -12.86 -17.88
CA GLU A 61 -12.87 -12.59 -18.17
C GLU A 61 -13.14 -12.58 -19.68
N ARG A 62 -13.98 -13.52 -20.14
CA ARG A 62 -14.54 -13.51 -21.49
C ARG A 62 -15.68 -12.52 -21.53
N GLY A 63 -15.46 -11.41 -22.21
CA GLY A 63 -16.49 -10.41 -22.46
C GLY A 63 -16.18 -9.04 -21.86
N SER A 64 -17.15 -8.17 -22.06
CA SER A 64 -17.19 -6.76 -21.74
C SER A 64 -17.87 -6.60 -20.40
N VAL A 65 -17.09 -6.44 -19.33
CA VAL A 65 -17.62 -6.08 -18.01
C VAL A 65 -16.93 -4.78 -17.57
N ASN A 66 -17.50 -4.08 -16.59
CA ASN A 66 -16.89 -2.89 -16.05
C ASN A 66 -15.76 -3.29 -15.07
N LEU A 67 -14.56 -2.73 -15.27
CA LEU A 67 -13.41 -2.97 -14.41
C LEU A 67 -13.70 -2.43 -13.00
N ARG A 68 -13.44 -3.25 -11.98
CA ARG A 68 -13.48 -2.83 -10.59
C ARG A 68 -12.04 -2.68 -10.08
N TYR A 69 -11.78 -1.56 -9.43
CA TYR A 69 -10.54 -1.30 -8.72
C TYR A 69 -10.85 -0.48 -7.47
N PHE A 70 -9.94 -0.49 -6.50
CA PHE A 70 -10.13 0.18 -5.22
C PHE A 70 -10.11 1.70 -5.40
N ALA A 71 -11.18 2.40 -5.01
CA ALA A 71 -11.32 3.84 -5.24
C ALA A 71 -10.23 4.68 -4.54
N ASP A 72 -9.85 4.31 -3.31
CA ASP A 72 -8.86 5.03 -2.50
C ASP A 72 -7.42 4.56 -2.76
N TRP A 73 -7.12 4.10 -3.98
CA TRP A 73 -5.81 3.57 -4.34
C TRP A 73 -4.67 4.55 -4.05
N GLN A 74 -4.87 5.86 -4.27
CA GLN A 74 -3.88 6.91 -3.99
C GLN A 74 -3.45 6.94 -2.51
N LYS A 75 -4.41 6.73 -1.59
CA LYS A 75 -4.14 6.66 -0.15
C LYS A 75 -3.26 5.45 0.16
N ASN A 76 -3.54 4.31 -0.48
CA ASN A 76 -2.75 3.10 -0.26
C ASN A 76 -1.32 3.25 -0.79
N ILE A 77 -1.14 3.91 -1.94
CA ILE A 77 0.20 4.25 -2.47
C ILE A 77 0.96 5.15 -1.49
N ALA A 78 0.33 6.21 -0.98
CA ALA A 78 0.96 7.14 -0.06
C ALA A 78 1.42 6.48 1.25
N LYS A 79 0.73 5.39 1.66
CA LYS A 79 1.08 4.61 2.84
C LYS A 79 2.20 3.59 2.60
N CYS A 80 2.50 3.28 1.35
CA CYS A 80 3.62 2.43 0.95
C CYS A 80 4.88 3.28 0.72
N ALA A 81 5.37 3.92 1.78
CA ALA A 81 6.50 4.88 1.72
C ALA A 81 7.85 4.27 1.28
N TYR A 82 7.93 2.95 1.09
CA TYR A 82 9.11 2.26 0.57
C TYR A 82 9.16 2.23 -0.96
N LEU A 83 8.06 2.57 -1.64
CA LEU A 83 8.00 2.62 -3.10
C LEU A 83 8.87 3.78 -3.62
N CYS A 84 9.67 3.50 -4.64
CA CYS A 84 10.44 4.54 -5.30
C CYS A 84 9.56 5.38 -6.24
N GLN A 85 10.09 6.52 -6.71
CA GLN A 85 9.34 7.43 -7.59
C GLN A 85 8.86 6.75 -8.88
N ASP A 86 9.68 5.88 -9.49
CA ASP A 86 9.31 5.14 -10.71
C ASP A 86 8.18 4.13 -10.45
N GLU A 87 8.19 3.47 -9.29
CA GLU A 87 7.13 2.55 -8.88
C GLU A 87 5.82 3.29 -8.61
N VAL A 88 5.90 4.45 -7.94
CA VAL A 88 4.75 5.34 -7.75
C VAL A 88 4.19 5.79 -9.10
N ALA A 89 5.04 6.27 -10.01
CA ALA A 89 4.61 6.69 -11.34
C ALA A 89 3.93 5.56 -12.12
N LEU A 90 4.47 4.33 -12.04
CA LEU A 90 3.87 3.16 -12.68
C LEU A 90 2.48 2.83 -12.10
N LEU A 91 2.32 2.92 -10.78
CA LEU A 91 1.02 2.69 -10.14
C LEU A 91 -0.01 3.72 -10.62
N TYR A 92 0.35 5.01 -10.64
CA TYR A 92 -0.52 6.07 -11.18
C TYR A 92 -0.89 5.79 -12.63
N GLU A 93 0.09 5.41 -13.47
CA GLU A 93 -0.17 5.04 -14.86
C GLU A 93 -1.17 3.89 -14.99
N ILE A 94 -1.05 2.84 -14.16
CA ILE A 94 -1.99 1.72 -14.15
C ILE A 94 -3.40 2.21 -13.80
N TYR A 95 -3.55 2.95 -12.70
CA TYR A 95 -4.87 3.38 -12.22
C TYR A 95 -5.53 4.39 -13.16
N ASP A 96 -4.77 5.31 -13.75
CA ASP A 96 -5.29 6.26 -14.75
C ASP A 96 -5.80 5.52 -15.99
N LYS A 97 -5.06 4.50 -16.45
CA LYS A 97 -5.51 3.65 -17.56
C LYS A 97 -6.74 2.83 -17.19
N CYS A 98 -6.84 2.35 -15.95
CA CYS A 98 -8.04 1.65 -15.47
C CYS A 98 -9.27 2.58 -15.49
N PHE A 99 -9.12 3.81 -15.02
CA PHE A 99 -10.17 4.83 -15.09
C PHE A 99 -10.60 5.12 -16.54
N ASN A 100 -9.62 5.34 -17.42
CA ASN A 100 -9.88 5.61 -18.85
C ASN A 100 -10.53 4.41 -19.55
N TYR A 101 -10.14 3.18 -19.21
CA TYR A 101 -10.78 1.95 -19.69
C TYR A 101 -12.26 1.95 -19.30
N SER A 102 -12.57 2.14 -18.02
CA SER A 102 -13.97 2.15 -17.54
C SER A 102 -14.79 3.27 -18.19
N TYR A 103 -14.20 4.45 -18.39
CA TYR A 103 -14.86 5.56 -19.09
C TYR A 103 -15.21 5.19 -20.53
N HIS A 104 -14.24 4.71 -21.32
CA HIS A 104 -14.47 4.32 -22.71
C HIS A 104 -15.37 3.10 -22.86
N TYR A 105 -15.29 2.17 -21.91
CA TYR A 105 -16.19 1.03 -21.82
C TYR A 105 -17.65 1.49 -21.74
N ILE A 106 -17.97 2.38 -20.79
CA ILE A 106 -19.33 2.91 -20.59
C ILE A 106 -19.82 3.65 -21.85
N LEU A 107 -18.96 4.43 -22.51
CA LEU A 107 -19.33 5.11 -23.74
C LEU A 107 -19.68 4.13 -24.86
N LYS A 108 -18.89 3.07 -25.05
CA LYS A 108 -19.13 2.06 -26.08
C LYS A 108 -20.37 1.22 -25.76
N GLU A 109 -20.62 0.91 -24.48
CA GLU A 109 -21.78 0.14 -24.03
C GLU A 109 -23.09 0.84 -24.38
N LYS A 110 -23.13 2.17 -24.29
CA LYS A 110 -24.26 2.98 -24.74
C LYS A 110 -24.52 2.90 -26.25
N THR A 111 -23.53 2.54 -27.04
CA THR A 111 -23.62 2.44 -28.51
C THR A 111 -23.86 1.02 -29.02
N GLY A 112 -23.85 0.01 -28.15
CA GLY A 112 -24.09 -1.39 -28.49
C GLY A 112 -23.12 -2.35 -27.79
N SER A 113 -22.85 -3.48 -28.43
CA SER A 113 -21.95 -4.51 -27.87
C SER A 113 -20.51 -4.00 -27.79
N VAL A 114 -19.90 -4.13 -26.61
CA VAL A 114 -18.51 -3.73 -26.37
C VAL A 114 -17.60 -4.94 -26.53
N CYS A 115 -16.44 -4.76 -27.15
CA CYS A 115 -15.35 -5.72 -27.06
C CYS A 115 -14.18 -5.03 -26.35
N LYS A 116 -13.70 -5.60 -25.25
CA LYS A 116 -12.59 -5.03 -24.46
C LYS A 116 -11.31 -4.86 -25.30
N ASP A 117 -11.08 -5.76 -26.26
CA ASP A 117 -9.94 -5.72 -27.18
C ASP A 117 -9.97 -4.49 -28.12
N ASN A 118 -11.14 -3.85 -28.26
CA ASN A 118 -11.32 -2.62 -29.04
C ASN A 118 -11.14 -1.34 -28.20
N ILE A 119 -10.73 -1.46 -26.93
CA ILE A 119 -10.40 -0.35 -26.04
C ILE A 119 -8.87 -0.29 -25.95
N ASN A 120 -8.29 0.89 -26.17
CA ASN A 120 -6.84 1.03 -26.28
C ASN A 120 -6.14 0.81 -24.93
N GLU A 121 -6.77 1.28 -23.86
CA GLU A 121 -6.31 1.18 -22.48
C GLU A 121 -6.16 -0.28 -22.06
N TYR A 122 -7.02 -1.18 -22.54
CA TYR A 122 -6.90 -2.61 -22.31
C TYR A 122 -5.58 -3.17 -22.86
N LYS A 123 -5.21 -2.79 -24.09
CA LYS A 123 -3.94 -3.24 -24.72
C LYS A 123 -2.73 -2.68 -23.97
N GLN A 124 -2.80 -1.42 -23.56
CA GLN A 124 -1.73 -0.77 -22.80
C GLN A 124 -1.56 -1.41 -21.41
N LEU A 125 -2.65 -1.70 -20.70
CA LEU A 125 -2.62 -2.38 -19.41
C LEU A 125 -2.03 -3.79 -19.53
N ASN A 126 -2.42 -4.56 -20.55
CA ASN A 126 -1.83 -5.87 -20.79
C ASN A 126 -0.32 -5.80 -21.05
N GLN A 127 0.15 -4.81 -21.80
CA GLN A 127 1.58 -4.57 -22.01
C GLN A 127 2.30 -4.22 -20.71
N ILE A 128 1.70 -3.38 -19.86
CA ILE A 128 2.26 -3.04 -18.55
C ILE A 128 2.37 -4.28 -17.66
N PHE A 129 1.30 -5.09 -17.57
CA PHE A 129 1.28 -6.28 -16.73
C PHE A 129 2.24 -7.38 -17.21
N ALA A 130 2.54 -7.43 -18.51
CA ALA A 130 3.59 -8.30 -19.06
C ALA A 130 5.01 -7.74 -18.89
N GLY A 131 5.14 -6.47 -18.51
CA GLY A 131 6.41 -5.75 -18.47
C GLY A 131 7.26 -6.01 -17.22
N ASN A 132 8.59 -5.99 -17.40
CA ASN A 132 9.55 -6.16 -16.32
C ASN A 132 9.39 -5.16 -15.16
N LYS A 133 8.91 -3.93 -15.44
CA LYS A 133 8.68 -2.92 -14.41
C LYS A 133 7.56 -3.35 -13.45
N TYR A 134 6.45 -3.88 -13.97
CA TYR A 134 5.36 -4.39 -13.15
C TYR A 134 5.78 -5.62 -12.33
N LEU A 135 6.54 -6.55 -12.93
CA LEU A 135 7.05 -7.72 -12.20
C LEU A 135 7.93 -7.32 -11.00
N LYS A 136 8.78 -6.30 -11.16
CA LYS A 136 9.59 -5.75 -10.07
C LYS A 136 8.74 -5.10 -8.99
N LEU A 137 7.78 -4.26 -9.38
CA LEU A 137 6.81 -3.65 -8.46
C LEU A 137 6.06 -4.73 -7.66
N LYS A 138 5.53 -5.74 -8.33
CA LYS A 138 4.81 -6.86 -7.71
C LYS A 138 5.70 -7.58 -6.68
N ALA A 139 6.95 -7.87 -7.02
CA ALA A 139 7.89 -8.49 -6.10
C ALA A 139 8.17 -7.61 -4.86
N ASN A 140 8.27 -6.29 -5.05
CA ASN A 140 8.47 -5.34 -3.95
C ASN A 140 7.26 -5.31 -2.99
N LEU A 141 6.04 -5.28 -3.54
CA LEU A 141 4.80 -5.37 -2.75
C LEU A 141 4.73 -6.67 -1.92
N ILE A 142 5.13 -7.81 -2.50
CA ILE A 142 5.16 -9.12 -1.81
C ILE A 142 6.20 -9.14 -0.68
N CYS A 143 7.37 -8.55 -0.91
CA CYS A 143 8.42 -8.47 0.12
C CYS A 143 7.92 -7.72 1.37
N HIS A 144 7.14 -6.67 1.17
CA HIS A 144 6.61 -5.86 2.27
C HIS A 144 5.31 -6.38 2.88
N GLU A 145 4.59 -7.27 2.20
CA GLU A 145 3.51 -8.07 2.79
C GLU A 145 4.05 -9.14 3.76
N THR A 146 5.17 -9.77 3.43
CA THR A 146 5.65 -10.98 4.12
C THR A 146 6.62 -10.72 5.27
N LYS A 147 7.06 -9.47 5.47
CA LYS A 147 7.90 -9.10 6.63
C LYS A 147 7.14 -9.40 7.93
N LYS A 148 7.79 -10.20 8.79
CA LYS A 148 7.36 -10.54 10.15
C LYS A 148 7.87 -9.51 11.15
#